data_AF-A0A3D5ZP89-F1
#
_entry.id   AF-A0A3D5ZP89-F1
#
_cell.length_a   1.000
_cell.length_b   1.000
_cell.length_c   1.000
_cell.angle_alpha   90.00
_cell.angle_beta   90.00
_cell.angle_gamma   90.00
#
_symmetry.space_group_name_H-M   'P 1'
#
loop_
_entity.id
_entity.type
_entity.pdbx_description
1 polymer ?
#
loop_
_entity_poly.entity_id
_entity_poly.type
_entity_poly.pdbx_seq_one_letter_code
_entity_poly.pdbx_strand_id
1 'polypeptide(L)'
;MATVCEIVMVVCFGASWPFNIVKAYKARTAKGTSLLFMGLIGLGYVAGILCKVFQWIDKGGLSWLAYVAFGFYIVNLFMIVTGTVIYFRNKHLDSVRAAATCHDCEVHK
;
A
#
# COMPACT_ATOMS: atom_id res chain seq x y z
N MET A 1 -22.08 15.85 -0.31
CA MET A 1 -21.30 15.97 0.95
C MET A 1 -20.43 14.74 1.18
N ALA A 2 -21.00 13.56 1.44
CA ALA A 2 -20.23 12.33 1.72
C ALA A 2 -19.15 11.99 0.66
N THR A 3 -19.45 12.14 -0.63
CA THR A 3 -18.53 11.81 -1.73
C THR A 3 -17.29 12.71 -1.77
N VAL A 4 -17.40 13.97 -1.33
CA VAL A 4 -16.27 14.92 -1.34
C VAL A 4 -15.28 14.57 -0.23
N CYS A 5 -15.79 14.30 0.97
CA CYS A 5 -14.96 13.86 2.11
C CYS A 5 -14.23 12.55 1.81
N GLU A 6 -14.91 11.62 1.14
CA GLU A 6 -14.34 10.35 0.70
C GLU A 6 -13.20 10.55 -0.31
N ILE A 7 -13.38 11.44 -1.31
CA ILE A 7 -12.32 11.74 -2.27
C ILE A 7 -11.10 12.34 -1.59
N VAL A 8 -11.30 13.34 -0.72
CA VAL A 8 -10.21 13.96 0.03
C VAL A 8 -9.47 12.90 0.83
N MET A 9 -10.19 12.02 1.52
CA MET A 9 -9.59 10.90 2.24
C MET A 9 -8.76 10.02 1.32
N VAL A 10 -9.31 9.51 0.20
CA VAL A 10 -8.62 8.58 -0.70
C VAL A 10 -7.40 9.24 -1.37
N VAL A 11 -7.49 10.51 -1.72
CA VAL A 11 -6.39 11.27 -2.33
C VAL A 11 -5.27 11.50 -1.32
N CYS A 12 -5.59 11.96 -0.11
CA CYS A 12 -4.60 12.14 0.97
C CYS A 12 -3.94 10.81 1.33
N PHE A 13 -4.73 9.74 1.41
CA PHE A 13 -4.22 8.40 1.68
C PHE A 13 -3.32 7.90 0.53
N GLY A 14 -3.74 8.12 -0.72
CA GLY A 14 -2.97 7.82 -1.92
C GLY A 14 -1.65 8.55 -2.00
N ALA A 15 -1.64 9.83 -1.65
CA ALA A 15 -0.42 10.62 -1.62
C ALA A 15 0.58 10.13 -0.55
N SER A 16 0.13 9.46 0.52
CA SER A 16 1.02 8.93 1.57
C SER A 16 1.85 7.71 1.11
N TRP A 17 1.33 6.93 0.15
CA TRP A 17 1.98 5.72 -0.35
C TRP A 17 3.31 5.98 -1.08
N PRO A 18 3.41 6.93 -2.04
CA PRO A 18 4.68 7.28 -2.67
C PRO A 18 5.79 7.59 -1.68
N PHE A 19 5.51 8.37 -0.63
CA PHE A 19 6.48 8.68 0.40
C PHE A 19 6.92 7.44 1.18
N ASN A 20 5.98 6.56 1.51
CA ASN A 20 6.27 5.30 2.21
C ASN A 20 7.12 4.35 1.34
N ILE A 21 6.77 4.22 0.06
CA ILE A 21 7.48 3.37 -0.92
C ILE A 21 8.91 3.88 -1.14
N VAL A 22 9.09 5.19 -1.33
CA VAL A 22 10.42 5.79 -1.54
C VAL A 22 11.29 5.62 -0.30
N LYS A 23 10.73 5.80 0.91
CA LYS A 23 11.45 5.53 2.16
C LYS A 23 11.83 4.07 2.30
N ALA A 24 10.91 3.13 2.06
CA ALA A 24 11.17 1.70 2.11
C ALA A 24 12.26 1.30 1.10
N TYR A 25 12.20 1.83 -0.12
CA TYR A 25 13.20 1.57 -1.16
C TYR A 25 14.59 2.10 -0.76
N LYS A 26 14.68 3.32 -0.22
CA LYS A 26 15.95 3.92 0.21
C LYS A 26 16.53 3.25 1.46
N ALA A 27 15.68 2.84 2.40
CA ALA A 27 16.11 2.19 3.64
C ALA A 27 16.78 0.82 3.38
N ARG A 28 16.42 0.15 2.28
CA ARG A 28 16.88 -1.21 1.91
C ARG A 28 16.75 -2.22 3.07
N THR A 29 15.80 -2.03 3.96
CA THR A 29 15.48 -2.94 5.07
C THR A 29 13.96 -3.06 5.18
N ALA A 30 13.48 -4.23 5.58
CA ALA A 30 12.07 -4.50 5.84
C ALA A 30 11.70 -4.17 7.30
N LYS A 31 12.69 -3.87 8.16
CA LYS A 31 12.46 -3.48 9.55
C LYS A 31 11.61 -2.22 9.63
N GLY A 32 10.49 -2.31 10.35
CA GLY A 32 9.52 -1.22 10.52
C GLY A 32 8.39 -1.17 9.47
N THR A 33 8.42 -2.01 8.42
CA THR A 33 7.31 -2.11 7.47
C THR A 33 6.37 -3.24 7.85
N SER A 34 5.07 -2.96 8.02
CA SER A 34 4.06 -3.96 8.38
C SER A 34 3.25 -4.42 7.17
N LEU A 35 3.47 -5.68 6.75
CA LEU A 35 2.66 -6.31 5.69
C LEU A 35 1.18 -6.42 6.07
N LEU A 36 0.88 -6.71 7.33
CA LEU A 36 -0.51 -6.82 7.80
C LEU A 36 -1.25 -5.50 7.66
N PHE A 37 -0.58 -4.38 7.98
CA PHE A 37 -1.14 -3.05 7.77
C PHE A 37 -1.44 -2.81 6.28
N MET A 38 -0.49 -3.10 5.40
CA MET A 38 -0.66 -2.93 3.95
C MET A 38 -1.80 -3.81 3.39
N GLY A 39 -1.93 -5.05 3.88
CA GLY A 39 -3.01 -5.97 3.51
C GLY A 39 -4.38 -5.49 3.98
N LEU A 40 -4.49 -5.03 5.24
CA LEU A 40 -5.71 -4.45 5.81
C LEU A 40 -6.19 -3.24 5.00
N ILE A 41 -5.26 -2.36 4.61
CA ILE A 41 -5.60 -1.17 3.81
C ILE A 41 -6.03 -1.59 2.40
N GLY A 42 -5.36 -2.58 1.81
CA GLY A 42 -5.76 -3.16 0.52
C GLY A 42 -7.19 -3.71 0.55
N LEU A 43 -7.55 -4.43 1.62
CA LEU A 43 -8.90 -4.94 1.85
C LEU A 43 -9.93 -3.81 1.98
N GLY A 44 -9.59 -2.74 2.69
CA GLY A 44 -10.42 -1.54 2.80
C GLY A 44 -10.64 -0.87 1.44
N TYR A 45 -9.63 -0.82 0.57
CA TYR A 45 -9.78 -0.30 -0.78
C TYR A 45 -10.66 -1.18 -1.67
N VAL A 46 -10.55 -2.50 -1.59
CA VAL A 46 -11.44 -3.43 -2.29
C VAL A 46 -12.90 -3.22 -1.83
N ALA A 47 -13.13 -3.08 -0.53
CA ALA A 47 -14.46 -2.78 0.01
C ALA A 47 -15.01 -1.42 -0.51
N GLY A 48 -14.16 -0.39 -0.61
CA GLY A 48 -14.52 0.91 -1.19
C GLY A 48 -14.90 0.81 -2.67
N ILE A 49 -14.12 0.07 -3.46
CA ILE A 49 -14.42 -0.23 -4.87
C ILE A 49 -15.77 -0.95 -5.00
N LEU A 50 -16.00 -2.00 -4.20
CA LEU A 50 -17.27 -2.74 -4.21
C LEU A 50 -18.46 -1.85 -3.87
N CYS A 51 -18.32 -0.96 -2.87
CA CYS A 51 -19.37 -0.02 -2.51
C CYS A 51 -19.72 0.93 -3.67
N LYS A 52 -18.72 1.35 -4.46
CA LYS A 52 -18.94 2.15 -5.68
C LYS A 52 -19.61 1.37 -6.79
N VAL A 53 -19.23 0.10 -6.98
CA VAL A 53 -19.89 -0.80 -7.94
C VAL A 53 -21.35 -1.00 -7.58
N PHE A 54 -21.67 -1.24 -6.30
CA PHE A 54 -23.07 -1.35 -5.86
C PHE A 54 -23.85 -0.05 -6.03
N GLN A 55 -23.26 1.11 -5.69
CA GLN A 55 -23.90 2.41 -5.98
C GLN A 55 -24.15 2.64 -7.47
N TRP A 56 -23.27 2.16 -8.34
CA TRP A 56 -23.45 2.24 -9.78
C TRP A 56 -24.66 1.42 -10.24
N ILE A 57 -24.78 0.19 -9.74
CA ILE A 57 -25.87 -0.74 -10.07
C ILE A 57 -27.21 -0.19 -9.57
N ASP A 58 -27.28 0.30 -8.33
CA ASP A 58 -28.53 0.78 -7.72
C ASP A 58 -29.04 2.10 -8.32
N LYS A 59 -28.12 3.01 -8.69
CA LYS A 59 -28.48 4.36 -9.17
C LYS A 59 -28.35 4.54 -10.68
N GLY A 60 -27.87 3.54 -11.40
CA GLY A 60 -27.65 3.58 -12.85
C GLY A 60 -26.54 4.55 -13.30
N GLY A 61 -25.72 5.07 -12.38
CA GLY A 61 -24.67 6.03 -12.71
C GLY A 61 -23.86 6.53 -11.52
N LEU A 62 -22.59 6.83 -11.77
CA LEU A 62 -21.71 7.53 -10.83
C LEU A 62 -21.65 9.02 -11.18
N SER A 63 -21.57 9.87 -10.15
CA SER A 63 -21.18 11.27 -10.36
C SER A 63 -19.73 11.34 -10.86
N TRP A 64 -19.40 12.38 -11.63
CA TRP A 64 -18.03 12.66 -12.10
C TRP A 64 -16.97 12.50 -10.99
N LEU A 65 -17.26 13.02 -9.80
CA LEU A 65 -16.41 12.95 -8.62
C LEU A 65 -16.19 11.50 -8.13
N ALA A 66 -17.20 10.65 -8.22
CA ALA A 66 -17.08 9.25 -7.83
C ALA A 66 -16.22 8.44 -8.81
N TYR A 67 -16.23 8.77 -10.10
CA TYR A 67 -15.30 8.19 -11.08
C TYR A 67 -13.85 8.52 -10.77
N VAL A 68 -13.57 9.78 -10.38
CA VAL A 68 -12.23 10.19 -9.94
C VAL A 68 -11.80 9.39 -8.70
N ALA A 69 -12.69 9.26 -7.69
CA ALA A 69 -12.43 8.44 -6.51
C ALA A 69 -12.09 6.99 -6.88
N PHE A 70 -12.88 6.39 -7.78
CA PHE A 70 -12.69 5.03 -8.26
C PHE A 70 -11.32 4.84 -8.92
N GLY A 71 -10.89 5.78 -9.78
CA GLY A 71 -9.55 5.76 -10.35
C GLY A 71 -8.45 5.80 -9.29
N PHE A 72 -8.59 6.66 -8.27
CA PHE A 72 -7.64 6.72 -7.16
C PHE A 72 -7.60 5.44 -6.34
N TYR A 73 -8.73 4.76 -6.12
CA TYR A 73 -8.76 3.47 -5.43
C TYR A 73 -7.92 2.43 -6.17
N ILE A 74 -8.01 2.37 -7.49
CA ILE A 74 -7.21 1.45 -8.32
C ILE A 74 -5.73 1.80 -8.23
N VAL A 75 -5.37 3.08 -8.38
CA VAL A 75 -3.96 3.53 -8.25
C VAL A 75 -3.39 3.19 -6.88
N ASN A 76 -4.17 3.38 -5.81
CA ASN A 76 -3.80 2.99 -4.46
C ASN A 76 -3.53 1.49 -4.33
N LEU A 77 -4.37 0.66 -4.95
CA LEU A 77 -4.17 -0.78 -4.97
C LEU A 77 -2.82 -1.15 -5.64
N PHE A 78 -2.50 -0.53 -6.78
CA PHE A 78 -1.21 -0.71 -7.45
C PHE A 78 -0.03 -0.24 -6.59
N MET A 79 -0.18 0.85 -5.84
CA MET A 79 0.84 1.33 -4.91
C MET A 79 1.09 0.32 -3.78
N ILE A 80 0.04 -0.28 -3.22
CA ILE A 80 0.15 -1.34 -2.21
C ILE A 80 0.90 -2.55 -2.76
N VAL A 81 0.54 -3.00 -3.97
CA VAL A 81 1.22 -4.12 -4.64
C VAL A 81 2.70 -3.80 -4.84
N THR A 82 3.01 -2.61 -5.35
CA THR A 82 4.40 -2.17 -5.56
C THR A 82 5.19 -2.12 -4.25
N GLY A 83 4.59 -1.55 -3.19
CA GLY A 83 5.19 -1.54 -1.86
C GLY A 83 5.42 -2.95 -1.31
N THR A 84 4.50 -3.89 -1.60
CA THR A 84 4.59 -5.28 -1.14
C THR A 84 5.76 -6.00 -1.83
N VAL A 85 5.95 -5.80 -3.14
CA VAL A 85 7.10 -6.33 -3.88
C VAL A 85 8.42 -5.78 -3.31
N ILE A 86 8.48 -4.47 -3.03
CA ILE A 86 9.66 -3.84 -2.42
C ILE A 86 9.92 -4.39 -1.01
N TYR A 87 8.86 -4.66 -0.23
CA TYR A 87 8.98 -5.29 1.07
C TYR A 87 9.64 -6.68 0.97
N PHE A 88 9.20 -7.54 0.05
CA PHE A 88 9.79 -8.86 -0.14
C PHE A 88 11.26 -8.78 -0.55
N ARG A 89 11.59 -7.85 -1.45
CA ARG A 89 12.99 -7.57 -1.83
C ARG A 89 13.83 -7.17 -0.61
N ASN A 90 13.34 -6.22 0.18
CA ASN A 90 14.04 -5.76 1.39
C ASN A 90 14.15 -6.86 2.46
N LYS A 91 13.15 -7.73 2.58
CA LYS A 91 13.17 -8.88 3.50
C LYS A 91 14.27 -9.86 3.11
N HIS A 92 14.48 -10.10 1.82
CA HIS A 92 15.57 -10.93 1.33
C HIS A 92 16.95 -10.30 1.62
N LEU A 93 17.10 -8.99 1.39
CA LEU A 93 18.31 -8.24 1.76
C LEU A 93 18.62 -8.33 3.26
N ASP A 94 17.60 -8.24 4.11
CA ASP A 94 17.78 -8.36 5.55
C ASP A 94 18.15 -9.79 5.98
N SER A 95 17.61 -10.83 5.34
CA SER A 95 18.02 -12.21 5.63
C SER A 95 19.47 -12.50 5.24
N VAL A 96 19.94 -11.95 4.11
CA VAL A 96 21.34 -12.09 3.68
C VAL A 96 22.28 -11.38 4.66
N ARG A 97 21.92 -10.17 5.11
CA ARG A 97 22.70 -9.45 6.13
C ARG A 97 22.74 -10.19 7.45
N ALA A 98 21.61 -10.73 7.91
CA ALA A 98 21.56 -11.50 9.15
C ALA A 98 22.47 -12.74 9.09
N ALA A 99 22.50 -13.45 7.96
CA ALA A 99 23.39 -14.60 7.75
C ALA A 99 24.88 -14.20 7.74
N ALA A 100 25.23 -13.06 7.14
CA ALA A 100 26.61 -12.54 7.15
C ALA A 100 27.09 -12.15 8.56
N THR A 101 26.23 -11.52 9.38
CA THR A 101 26.58 -11.15 10.75
C THR A 101 26.82 -12.38 11.64
N CYS A 102 26.10 -13.49 11.43
CA CYS A 102 26.34 -14.73 12.18
C CYS A 102 27.70 -15.35 11.87
N HIS A 103 28.17 -15.29 10.61
CA HIS A 103 29.49 -15.82 10.24
C HIS A 103 30.64 -15.05 10.91
N ASP A 104 30.56 -13.72 10.98
CA ASP A 104 31.58 -12.91 11.69
C ASP A 104 31.59 -13.20 13.21
N CYS A 105 30.43 -13.43 13.84
CA CYS A 105 30.37 -13.78 15.26
C CYS A 105 30.96 -15.17 15.58
N GLU A 106 30.91 -16.11 14.64
CA GLU A 106 31.48 -17.46 14.81
C GLU A 106 32.99 -17.49 14.60
N VAL A 107 33.52 -16.68 13.68
CA VAL A 107 34.96 -16.61 13.37
C VAL A 107 35.77 -15.88 14.45
N HIS A 108 35.15 -14.97 15.19
CA HIS A 108 35.80 -14.18 16.25
C HIS A 108 35.67 -14.76 17.68
N LYS A 109 35.29 -16.03 17.82
CA LYS A 109 35.14 -16.71 19.11
C LYS A 109 36.20 -17.81 19.28
#